data_AF-A0A7I7RAZ3-F1
#
_entry.id   AF-A0A7I7RAZ3-F1
#
_cell.length_a   1.000
_cell.length_b   1.000
_cell.length_c   1.000
_cell.angle_alpha   90.00
_cell.angle_beta   90.00
_cell.angle_gamma   90.00
#
_symmetry.space_group_name_H-M   'P 1'
#
loop_
_entity.id
_entity.type
_entity.pdbx_description
1 polymer ?
#
loop_
_entity_poly.entity_id
_entity_poly.type
_entity_poly.pdbx_seq_one_letter_code
_entity_poly.pdbx_strand_id
1 'polypeptide(L)'
;MRHRIIGIVTTVAAAAATIAAMSAAPAALAYPGDPNPGCESGGFLNATLFCDGPIRPDGTWQRCWSWQANYTGAFDGNPGFYSPAGQMCAVISEENFQPAISPHYHIGD
;
A
#
# COMPACT_ATOMS: atom_id res chain seq x y z
N MET A 1 -16.21 -11.13 61.88
CA MET A 1 -15.56 -11.83 60.76
C MET A 1 -16.35 -11.54 59.49
N ARG A 2 -15.79 -10.75 58.56
CA ARG A 2 -16.40 -10.33 57.30
C ARG A 2 -15.76 -11.16 56.18
N HIS A 3 -16.54 -11.93 55.43
CA HIS A 3 -16.06 -12.63 54.24
C HIS A 3 -16.68 -12.01 52.99
N ARG A 4 -15.76 -11.68 52.09
CA ARG A 4 -15.90 -10.87 50.89
C ARG A 4 -16.59 -11.71 49.81
N ILE A 5 -17.86 -11.46 49.55
CA ILE A 5 -18.60 -12.01 48.39
C ILE A 5 -18.83 -10.86 47.40
N ILE A 6 -17.76 -10.20 46.97
CA ILE A 6 -17.81 -9.18 45.91
C ILE A 6 -16.48 -9.29 45.19
N GLY A 7 -16.36 -10.17 44.19
CA GLY A 7 -15.08 -10.33 43.49
C GLY A 7 -15.06 -11.25 42.29
N ILE A 8 -16.20 -11.84 41.88
CA ILE A 8 -16.20 -12.84 40.79
C ILE A 8 -16.94 -12.35 39.53
N VAL A 9 -17.69 -11.24 39.58
CA VAL A 9 -18.54 -10.81 38.45
C VAL A 9 -17.81 -9.92 37.42
N THR A 10 -16.62 -9.39 37.72
CA THR A 10 -15.98 -8.33 36.92
C THR A 10 -14.92 -8.76 35.91
N THR A 11 -14.64 -10.06 35.72
CA THR A 11 -13.54 -10.50 34.84
C THR A 11 -13.95 -10.94 33.43
N VAL A 12 -15.23 -11.15 33.13
CA VAL A 12 -15.66 -11.67 31.81
C VAL A 12 -15.96 -10.57 30.79
N ALA A 13 -16.31 -9.36 31.22
CA ALA A 13 -16.68 -8.27 30.30
C ALA A 13 -15.47 -7.59 29.61
N ALA A 14 -14.26 -7.74 30.15
CA ALA A 14 -13.06 -7.08 29.61
C ALA A 14 -12.40 -7.82 28.44
N ALA A 15 -12.72 -9.10 28.22
CA ALA A 15 -12.11 -9.91 27.16
C ALA A 15 -12.79 -9.76 25.78
N ALA A 16 -14.02 -9.24 25.72
CA ALA A 16 -14.76 -9.09 24.46
C ALA A 16 -14.46 -7.78 23.71
N ALA A 17 -13.89 -6.77 24.39
CA ALA A 17 -13.62 -5.46 23.81
C ALA A 17 -12.28 -5.37 23.06
N THR A 18 -11.34 -6.29 23.29
CA THR A 18 -10.01 -6.25 22.66
C THR A 18 -9.96 -6.89 21.27
N ILE A 19 -10.93 -7.74 20.91
CA ILE A 19 -10.96 -8.41 19.60
C ILE A 19 -11.55 -7.49 18.50
N ALA A 20 -12.37 -6.51 18.87
CA ALA A 20 -13.01 -5.59 17.92
C ALA A 20 -12.09 -4.47 17.39
N ALA A 21 -10.88 -4.31 17.95
CA ALA A 21 -9.95 -3.25 17.57
C ALA A 21 -8.90 -3.67 16.52
N MET A 22 -8.86 -4.95 16.11
CA MET A 22 -7.79 -5.47 15.24
C MET A 22 -8.13 -5.53 13.73
N SER A 23 -9.31 -5.11 13.28
CA SER A 23 -9.80 -5.49 11.94
C SER A 23 -10.17 -4.36 10.99
N ALA A 24 -9.72 -3.13 11.22
CA ALA A 24 -9.86 -2.05 10.24
C ALA A 24 -8.48 -1.51 9.84
N ALA A 25 -7.63 -2.38 9.27
CA ALA A 25 -6.56 -1.86 8.43
C ALA A 25 -7.23 -1.01 7.32
N PRO A 26 -6.76 0.23 7.05
CA PRO A 26 -7.31 1.05 5.98
C PRO A 26 -7.44 0.24 4.70
N ALA A 27 -8.60 0.38 4.03
CA ALA A 27 -8.78 -0.21 2.72
C ALA A 27 -7.61 0.20 1.84
N ALA A 28 -7.06 -0.78 1.13
CA ALA A 28 -5.87 -0.63 0.33
C ALA A 28 -6.27 0.08 -0.98
N LEU A 29 -6.45 1.41 -0.90
CA LEU A 29 -7.04 2.27 -1.94
C LEU A 29 -5.96 2.89 -2.84
N ALA A 30 -5.11 2.04 -3.40
CA ALA A 30 -3.96 2.46 -4.20
C ALA A 30 -4.19 2.31 -5.71
N TYR A 31 -5.32 1.74 -6.15
CA TYR A 31 -5.58 1.52 -7.56
C TYR A 31 -5.99 2.82 -8.26
N PRO A 32 -5.55 3.04 -9.52
CA PRO A 32 -6.13 4.09 -10.34
C PRO A 32 -7.64 3.87 -10.48
N GLY A 33 -8.44 4.74 -9.83
CA GLY A 33 -9.91 4.63 -9.78
C GLY A 33 -10.50 4.34 -8.39
N ASP A 34 -9.66 4.04 -7.39
CA ASP A 34 -10.10 4.01 -5.99
C ASP A 34 -10.51 5.42 -5.51
N PRO A 35 -11.27 5.55 -4.41
CA PRO A 35 -11.56 6.87 -3.82
C PRO A 35 -10.29 7.50 -3.21
N ASN A 36 -9.88 8.68 -3.69
CA ASN A 36 -8.66 9.39 -3.27
C ASN A 36 -7.35 8.56 -3.34
N PRO A 37 -6.97 8.00 -4.50
CA PRO A 37 -5.65 7.44 -4.65
C PRO A 37 -4.70 8.62 -4.90
N GLY A 38 -3.69 8.78 -4.05
CA GLY A 38 -2.66 9.78 -4.29
C GLY A 38 -1.85 9.35 -5.51
N CYS A 39 -2.13 9.92 -6.69
CA CYS A 39 -1.52 9.48 -7.94
C CYS A 39 -0.55 10.50 -8.52
N GLU A 40 0.62 10.03 -8.96
CA GLU A 40 1.63 10.81 -9.64
C GLU A 40 2.30 9.98 -10.74
N SER A 41 2.60 10.62 -11.88
CA SER A 41 3.41 10.02 -12.93
C SER A 41 4.90 10.15 -12.61
N GLY A 42 5.64 9.04 -12.73
CA GLY A 42 7.08 9.02 -12.51
C GLY A 42 7.78 7.84 -13.18
N GLY A 43 8.91 7.43 -12.62
CA GLY A 43 9.71 6.31 -13.13
C GLY A 43 10.48 6.65 -14.41
N PHE A 44 10.90 5.64 -15.17
CA PHE A 44 11.67 5.85 -16.38
C PHE A 44 10.86 6.64 -17.42
N LEU A 45 11.34 7.84 -17.78
CA LEU A 45 10.69 8.75 -18.74
C LEU A 45 9.23 9.12 -18.38
N ASN A 46 8.88 9.18 -17.08
CA ASN A 46 7.49 9.43 -16.62
C ASN A 46 6.46 8.45 -17.19
N ALA A 47 6.89 7.24 -17.58
CA ALA A 47 6.04 6.25 -18.22
C ALA A 47 5.24 5.37 -17.24
N THR A 48 5.40 5.60 -15.94
CA THR A 48 4.74 4.81 -14.88
C THR A 48 3.83 5.71 -14.06
N LEU A 49 2.57 5.33 -13.93
CA LEU A 49 1.64 5.96 -12.99
C LEU A 49 1.72 5.24 -11.65
N PHE A 50 2.19 5.94 -10.62
CA PHE A 50 2.18 5.49 -9.24
C PHE A 50 0.95 6.02 -8.54
N CYS A 51 0.32 5.20 -7.72
CA CYS A 51 -0.81 5.58 -6.90
C CYS A 51 -0.64 4.97 -5.51
N ASP A 52 -0.81 5.80 -4.48
CA ASP A 52 -0.72 5.40 -3.08
C ASP A 52 -2.09 5.39 -2.43
N GLY A 53 -2.32 4.35 -1.63
CA GLY A 53 -3.42 4.28 -0.69
C GLY A 53 -2.99 4.81 0.67
N PRO A 54 -3.93 4.99 1.62
CA PRO A 54 -3.64 5.64 2.90
C PRO A 54 -2.50 4.99 3.70
N ILE A 55 -1.71 5.82 4.38
CA ILE A 55 -0.73 5.37 5.36
C ILE A 55 -1.44 4.63 6.50
N ARG A 56 -0.97 3.40 6.78
CA ARG A 56 -1.45 2.54 7.87
C ARG A 56 -0.81 2.95 9.20
N PRO A 57 -1.36 2.50 10.35
CA PRO A 57 -0.80 2.83 11.66
C PRO A 57 0.65 2.39 11.89
N ASP A 58 1.16 1.44 11.11
CA ASP A 58 2.54 0.96 11.16
C ASP A 58 3.50 1.78 10.26
N GLY A 59 3.01 2.85 9.62
CA GLY A 59 3.79 3.69 8.71
C GLY A 59 3.94 3.12 7.31
N THR A 60 3.36 1.94 7.03
CA THR A 60 3.36 1.37 5.68
C THR A 60 2.17 1.88 4.87
N TRP A 61 2.26 1.87 3.55
CA TRP A 61 1.11 2.11 2.68
C TRP A 61 1.13 1.14 1.50
N GLN A 62 0.01 1.02 0.79
CA GLN A 62 0.02 0.30 -0.48
C GLN A 62 0.37 1.29 -1.58
N ARG A 63 1.32 0.90 -2.43
CA ARG A 63 1.59 1.56 -3.69
C ARG A 63 1.25 0.62 -4.82
N CYS A 64 0.44 1.09 -5.77
CA CYS A 64 0.26 0.46 -7.05
C CYS A 64 0.99 1.26 -8.12
N TRP A 65 1.54 0.58 -9.11
CA TRP A 65 2.12 1.21 -10.28
C TRP A 65 1.68 0.51 -11.54
N SER A 66 1.44 1.30 -12.57
CA SER A 66 1.00 0.84 -13.88
C SER A 66 1.84 1.46 -14.97
N TRP A 67 2.16 0.68 -16.00
CA TRP A 67 2.97 1.12 -17.14
C TRP A 67 2.30 0.69 -18.43
N GLN A 68 2.52 1.50 -19.46
CA GLN A 68 2.02 1.23 -20.80
C GLN A 68 2.93 0.24 -21.53
N ALA A 69 2.36 -0.47 -22.50
CA ALA A 69 3.15 -1.30 -23.39
C ALA A 69 4.15 -0.41 -24.13
N ASN A 70 5.40 -0.85 -24.22
CA ASN A 70 6.45 -0.13 -24.89
C ASN A 70 7.15 -1.06 -25.88
N TYR A 71 7.40 -0.55 -27.08
CA TYR A 71 8.24 -1.20 -28.06
C TYR A 71 9.45 -0.31 -28.33
N THR A 72 10.63 -0.80 -28.00
CA THR A 72 11.88 -0.16 -28.38
C THR A 72 12.37 -0.85 -29.65
N GLY A 73 12.42 -0.09 -30.76
CA GLY A 73 12.90 -0.60 -32.03
C GLY A 73 14.35 -1.08 -31.98
N ALA A 74 14.72 -1.94 -32.93
CA ALA A 74 16.10 -2.38 -33.07
C ALA A 74 17.04 -1.18 -33.26
N PHE A 75 18.16 -1.17 -32.54
CA PHE A 75 19.20 -0.16 -32.67
C PHE A 75 20.57 -0.84 -32.69
N ASP A 76 21.42 -0.42 -33.63
CA ASP A 76 22.82 -0.87 -33.74
C ASP A 76 23.00 -2.41 -33.70
N GLY A 77 22.17 -3.14 -34.47
CA GLY A 77 22.24 -4.60 -34.56
C GLY A 77 21.63 -5.36 -33.38
N ASN A 78 21.17 -4.68 -32.32
CA ASN A 78 20.37 -5.33 -31.28
C ASN A 78 18.92 -5.53 -31.74
N PRO A 79 18.33 -6.72 -31.51
CA PRO A 79 16.90 -6.92 -31.75
C PRO A 79 16.09 -5.99 -30.84
N GLY A 80 14.99 -5.46 -31.38
CA GLY A 80 14.08 -4.63 -30.61
C GLY A 80 13.51 -5.36 -29.39
N PHE A 81 13.12 -4.61 -28.37
CA PHE A 81 12.52 -5.15 -27.15
C PHE A 81 11.05 -4.73 -27.06
N TYR A 82 10.19 -5.70 -26.79
CA TYR A 82 8.79 -5.45 -26.48
C TYR A 82 8.55 -5.68 -24.99
N SER A 83 8.06 -4.65 -24.31
CA SER A 83 7.55 -4.71 -22.95
C SER A 83 6.03 -4.61 -22.97
N PRO A 84 5.27 -5.61 -22.47
CA PRO A 84 3.83 -5.49 -22.36
C PRO A 84 3.44 -4.45 -21.30
N ALA A 85 2.23 -3.91 -21.44
CA ALA A 85 1.62 -3.12 -20.38
C ALA A 85 1.40 -3.99 -19.14
N GLY A 86 1.41 -3.37 -17.97
CA GLY A 86 1.14 -4.10 -16.74
C GLY A 86 0.89 -3.18 -15.56
N GLN A 87 0.57 -3.82 -14.46
CA GLN A 87 0.23 -3.20 -13.19
C GLN A 87 0.60 -4.15 -12.06
N MET A 88 1.11 -3.58 -10.96
CA MET A 88 1.37 -4.35 -9.75
C MET A 88 1.29 -3.43 -8.54
N CYS A 89 1.09 -4.04 -7.38
CA CYS A 89 0.98 -3.33 -6.13
C CYS A 89 1.81 -4.02 -5.04
N ALA A 90 2.37 -3.23 -4.13
CA ALA A 90 3.09 -3.72 -2.97
C ALA A 90 2.77 -2.87 -1.75
N VAL A 91 2.95 -3.47 -0.57
CA VAL A 91 3.03 -2.71 0.68
C VAL A 91 4.47 -2.23 0.84
N ILE A 92 4.65 -0.92 0.97
CA ILE A 92 5.94 -0.25 1.06
C ILE A 92 6.00 0.65 2.30
N SER A 93 7.20 1.13 2.62
CA SER A 93 7.47 2.08 3.70
C SER A 93 8.57 3.05 3.28
N GLU A 94 8.82 4.10 4.08
CA GLU A 94 9.90 5.06 3.83
C GLU A 94 11.31 4.45 3.79
N GLU A 95 11.46 3.26 4.33
CA GLU A 95 12.71 2.51 4.41
C GLU A 95 12.78 1.36 3.38
N ASN A 96 11.66 1.06 2.71
CA ASN A 96 11.56 0.00 1.70
C ASN A 96 10.66 0.42 0.53
N PHE A 97 11.17 1.33 -0.29
CA PHE A 97 10.51 1.73 -1.54
C PHE A 97 10.72 0.67 -2.63
N GLN A 98 9.62 0.20 -3.20
CA GLN A 98 9.63 -0.69 -4.37
C GLN A 98 8.59 -0.22 -5.39
N PRO A 99 8.93 -0.22 -6.69
CA PRO A 99 10.25 -0.50 -7.27
C PRO A 99 11.25 0.65 -6.99
N ALA A 100 12.54 0.42 -7.18
CA ALA A 100 13.60 1.43 -6.90
C ALA A 100 13.47 2.74 -7.71
N ILE A 101 12.63 2.75 -8.75
CA ILE A 101 12.31 3.95 -9.56
C ILE A 101 11.06 4.68 -9.06
N SER A 102 10.43 4.19 -7.99
CA SER A 102 9.24 4.82 -7.42
C SER A 102 9.62 6.04 -6.56
N PRO A 103 8.71 7.01 -6.39
CA PRO A 103 8.94 8.16 -5.52
C PRO A 103 9.30 7.75 -4.08
N HIS A 104 10.28 8.41 -3.45
CA HIS A 104 10.70 8.10 -2.07
C HIS A 104 9.88 8.86 -1.01
N TYR A 105 8.59 9.05 -1.26
CA TYR A 105 7.64 9.70 -0.37
C TYR A 105 6.24 9.12 -0.60
N HIS A 106 5.31 9.31 0.33
CA HIS A 106 3.91 8.96 0.15
C HIS A 106 3.20 9.99 -0.73
N ILE A 107 2.43 9.54 -1.72
CA ILE A 107 1.71 10.41 -2.65
C ILE A 107 0.32 10.69 -2.08
N GLY A 108 -0.10 11.96 -2.11
CA GLY A 108 -1.45 12.36 -1.67
C GLY A 108 -1.56 12.84 -0.22
N ASP A 109 -0.42 13.15 0.41
CA ASP A 109 -0.34 13.96 1.64
C ASP A 109 -0.75 15.42 1.42
#